data_AF-A0A101BFK1-F1
#
_entry.id   AF-A0A101BFK1-F1
#
_cell.length_a   1.000
_cell.length_b   1.000
_cell.length_c   1.000
_cell.angle_alpha   90.00
_cell.angle_beta   90.00
_cell.angle_gamma   90.00
#
_symmetry.space_group_name_H-M   'P 1'
#
loop_
_entity.id
_entity.type
_entity.pdbx_description
1 polymer ?
#
loop_
_entity_poly.entity_id
_entity_poly.type
_entity_poly.pdbx_seq_one_letter_code
_entity_poly.pdbx_strand_id
1 'polypeptide(L)'
;MAKRSDEQSYWSPGRLHWWTTTAIAVVGAIVGGTSLIMNFFYHPGAPPTTIESGHSEFMKLSYSDRIDRCVPYISEHLDSWRDRWRSALTETGGSHQKPPVPFAALGDAGASGQAIVNTYLAVVDYAEKLAPTDEGENLLSCVYSPALRTGPSNAYPDVEALVGSGNDTPKADNLVIAESPVYLQGEFAGVTAEGRANKIVEVVIRPGPSETRRQLGFAVVSGHDQGVQMWALTASVDAGDPRWMTDVADYRGF
;
A
#
# COMPACT_ATOMS: atom_id res chain seq x y z
N MET A 1 51.05 24.54 77.52
CA MET A 1 49.94 24.01 76.71
C MET A 1 48.87 25.09 76.55
N ALA A 2 48.33 25.17 75.34
CA ALA A 2 47.08 25.84 74.91
C ALA A 2 46.98 27.38 74.96
N LYS A 3 47.11 27.99 73.77
CA LYS A 3 46.12 28.96 73.25
C LYS A 3 45.87 28.57 71.80
N ARG A 4 44.72 27.94 71.53
CA ARG A 4 44.20 27.69 70.18
C ARG A 4 43.08 28.69 69.95
N SER A 5 43.21 29.46 68.89
CA SER A 5 42.20 30.37 68.37
C SER A 5 40.99 29.58 67.89
N ASP A 6 39.84 29.79 68.52
CA ASP A 6 38.56 29.30 68.00
C ASP A 6 38.03 30.31 66.96
N GLU A 7 38.06 29.89 65.70
CA GLU A 7 37.33 30.51 64.60
C GLU A 7 35.82 30.32 64.83
N GLN A 8 35.09 31.43 65.02
CA GLN A 8 33.64 31.42 65.02
C GLN A 8 33.11 31.20 63.59
N SER A 9 32.61 29.99 63.30
CA SER A 9 31.86 29.73 62.07
C SER A 9 30.50 30.43 62.15
N TYR A 10 30.35 31.53 61.42
CA TYR A 10 29.13 32.34 61.37
C TYR A 10 28.09 31.70 60.44
N TRP A 11 27.33 30.73 60.94
CA TRP A 11 26.15 30.19 60.26
C TRP A 11 25.00 31.20 60.38
N SER A 12 24.70 31.92 59.30
CA SER A 12 23.51 32.77 59.20
C SER A 12 22.42 32.06 58.40
N PRO A 13 21.21 31.83 58.98
CA PRO A 13 20.09 31.16 58.31
C PRO A 13 19.68 31.81 56.97
N GLY A 14 19.93 33.11 56.81
CA GLY A 14 19.64 33.85 55.58
C GLY A 14 20.53 33.47 54.39
N ARG A 15 21.77 32.99 54.61
CA ARG A 15 22.66 32.58 53.51
C ARG A 15 22.21 31.26 52.88
N LEU A 16 21.82 30.28 53.70
CA LEU A 16 21.35 28.99 53.19
C LEU A 16 20.04 29.13 52.39
N HIS A 17 19.14 29.99 52.87
CA HIS A 17 17.87 30.30 52.19
C HIS A 17 18.09 31.05 50.87
N TRP A 18 19.02 32.01 50.85
CA TRP A 18 19.38 32.73 49.62
C TRP A 18 20.03 31.80 48.58
N TRP A 19 20.92 30.90 48.99
CA TRP A 19 21.54 29.92 48.09
C TRP A 19 20.52 28.93 47.50
N THR A 20 19.58 28.44 48.30
CA THR A 20 18.55 27.50 47.82
C THR A 20 17.57 28.18 46.85
N THR A 21 17.07 29.38 47.17
CA THR A 21 16.16 30.10 46.27
C THR A 21 16.85 30.50 44.96
N THR A 22 18.13 30.90 45.03
CA THR A 22 18.92 31.24 43.84
C THR A 22 19.18 30.00 42.97
N ALA A 23 19.49 28.85 43.57
CA ALA A 23 19.68 27.60 42.84
C ALA A 23 18.41 27.16 42.12
N ILE A 24 17.24 27.24 42.77
CA ILE A 24 15.94 26.92 42.15
C ILE A 24 15.65 27.86 40.98
N ALA A 25 15.89 29.16 41.16
CA ALA A 25 15.68 30.15 40.09
C ALA A 25 16.60 29.90 38.88
N VAL A 26 17.87 29.57 39.11
CA VAL A 26 18.83 29.25 38.05
C VAL A 26 18.45 27.96 37.33
N VAL A 27 18.08 26.89 38.06
CA VAL A 27 17.62 25.63 37.46
C VAL A 27 16.33 25.86 36.65
N GLY A 28 15.38 26.64 37.18
CA GLY A 28 14.15 27.01 36.46
C GLY A 28 14.44 27.81 35.19
N ALA A 29 15.39 28.75 35.24
CA ALA A 29 15.82 29.52 34.08
C ALA A 29 16.54 28.65 33.04
N ILE A 30 17.34 27.68 33.47
CA ILE A 30 18.00 26.73 32.57
C ILE A 30 16.96 25.86 31.88
N VAL A 31 16.04 25.23 32.62
CA VAL A 31 14.99 24.36 32.06
C VAL A 31 14.05 25.13 31.14
N GLY A 32 13.64 26.35 31.52
CA GLY A 32 12.86 27.23 30.65
C GLY A 32 13.64 27.65 29.40
N GLY A 33 14.93 27.95 29.54
CA GLY A 33 15.84 28.28 28.44
C GLY A 33 16.06 27.12 27.47
N THR A 34 16.33 25.90 27.95
CA THR A 34 16.45 24.72 27.10
C THR A 34 15.13 24.36 26.41
N SER A 35 13.99 24.59 27.06
CA SER A 35 12.67 24.36 26.45
C SER A 35 12.39 25.36 25.32
N LEU A 36 12.77 26.63 25.50
CA LEU A 36 12.69 27.66 24.46
C LEU A 36 13.66 27.38 23.30
N ILE A 37 14.88 26.94 23.59
CA ILE A 37 15.86 26.54 22.58
C ILE A 37 15.37 25.32 21.81
N MET A 38 14.83 24.29 22.47
CA MET A 38 14.20 23.17 21.78
C MET A 38 13.04 23.64 20.90
N ASN A 39 12.16 24.51 21.39
CA ASN A 39 11.03 25.00 20.58
C ASN A 39 11.47 25.85 19.37
N PHE A 40 12.60 26.55 19.46
CA PHE A 40 13.11 27.39 18.36
C PHE A 40 14.01 26.64 17.36
N PHE A 41 14.77 25.65 17.81
CA PHE A 41 15.76 24.95 16.98
C PHE A 41 15.34 23.53 16.60
N TYR A 42 14.38 22.93 17.33
CA TYR A 42 13.82 21.63 17.01
C TYR A 42 12.55 21.81 16.17
N HIS A 43 12.75 21.96 14.87
CA HIS A 43 11.70 21.70 13.89
C HIS A 43 11.88 20.24 13.46
N PRO A 44 11.16 19.27 14.05
CA PRO A 44 11.18 17.93 13.50
C PRO A 44 10.76 18.04 12.03
N GLY A 45 11.55 17.46 11.13
CA GLY A 45 11.16 17.36 9.73
C GLY A 45 9.77 16.73 9.64
N ALA A 46 9.04 17.02 8.56
CA ALA A 46 7.76 16.39 8.32
C ALA A 46 7.91 14.86 8.52
N PRO A 47 6.99 14.21 9.26
CA PRO A 47 7.07 12.78 9.46
C PRO A 47 7.10 12.08 8.09
N PRO A 48 7.85 10.98 7.96
CA PRO A 48 7.95 10.28 6.69
C PRO A 48 6.56 9.86 6.22
N THR A 49 6.24 10.09 4.95
CA THR A 49 4.96 9.72 4.37
C THR A 49 4.78 8.20 4.40
N THR A 50 3.73 7.75 5.09
CA THR A 50 3.32 6.35 5.27
C THR A 50 2.03 6.06 4.49
N ILE A 51 1.59 4.79 4.48
CA ILE A 51 0.32 4.39 3.87
C ILE A 51 -0.89 5.05 4.54
N GLU A 52 -0.80 5.37 5.82
CA GLU A 52 -1.85 6.07 6.59
C GLU A 52 -1.82 7.59 6.42
N SER A 53 -0.82 8.14 5.71
CA SER A 53 -0.74 9.57 5.45
C SER A 53 -1.86 10.01 4.51
N GLY A 54 -2.28 11.28 4.62
CA GLY A 54 -3.32 11.82 3.74
C GLY A 54 -2.98 11.61 2.25
N HIS A 55 -3.98 11.23 1.45
CA HIS A 55 -3.78 10.76 0.09
C HIS A 55 -3.04 11.79 -0.78
N SER A 56 -3.36 13.07 -0.61
CA SER A 56 -2.68 14.17 -1.32
C SER A 56 -1.19 14.28 -1.02
N GLU A 57 -0.73 13.91 0.18
CA GLU A 57 0.70 13.86 0.53
C GLU A 57 1.36 12.59 -0.03
N PHE A 58 0.67 11.46 0.07
CA PHE A 58 1.14 10.19 -0.50
C PHE A 58 1.34 10.27 -2.01
N MET A 59 0.44 10.95 -2.71
CA MET A 59 0.51 11.12 -4.16
C MET A 59 1.67 12.03 -4.63
N LYS A 60 2.35 12.74 -3.73
CA LYS A 60 3.59 13.48 -4.06
C LYS A 60 4.78 12.54 -4.24
N LEU A 61 4.72 11.33 -3.69
CA LEU A 61 5.74 10.31 -3.87
C LEU A 61 5.78 9.83 -5.32
N SER A 62 6.99 9.50 -5.80
CA SER A 62 7.12 8.76 -7.06
C SER A 62 6.43 7.41 -6.95
N TYR A 63 6.05 6.79 -8.08
CA TYR A 63 5.40 5.49 -8.02
C TYR A 63 6.28 4.44 -7.34
N SER A 64 7.59 4.44 -7.59
CA SER A 64 8.54 3.54 -6.92
C SER A 64 8.59 3.76 -5.40
N ASP A 65 8.63 5.01 -4.94
CA ASP A 65 8.54 5.32 -3.49
C ASP A 65 7.22 4.84 -2.87
N ARG A 66 6.10 4.89 -3.62
CA ARG A 66 4.82 4.35 -3.16
C ARG A 66 4.90 2.82 -3.01
N ILE A 67 5.53 2.13 -3.96
CA ILE A 67 5.75 0.68 -3.89
C ILE A 67 6.60 0.31 -2.66
N ASP A 68 7.62 1.10 -2.32
CA ASP A 68 8.42 0.90 -1.10
C ASP A 68 7.60 1.03 0.20
N ARG A 69 6.51 1.82 0.18
CA ARG A 69 5.56 1.89 1.32
C ARG A 69 4.53 0.78 1.29
N CYS A 70 4.00 0.46 0.11
CA CYS A 70 2.89 -0.45 -0.06
C CYS A 70 3.30 -1.91 0.14
N VAL A 71 4.42 -2.36 -0.43
CA VAL A 71 4.77 -3.79 -0.41
C VAL A 71 4.98 -4.33 1.00
N PRO A 72 5.76 -3.67 1.90
CA PRO A 72 5.88 -4.15 3.28
C PRO A 72 4.54 -4.17 4.01
N TYR A 73 3.74 -3.11 3.83
CA TYR A 73 2.43 -2.97 4.47
C TYR A 73 1.44 -4.05 4.01
N ILE A 74 1.33 -4.27 2.71
CA ILE A 74 0.49 -5.33 2.14
C ILE A 74 1.02 -6.69 2.62
N SER A 75 2.33 -6.93 2.59
CA SER A 75 2.91 -8.21 2.99
C SER A 75 2.61 -8.57 4.46
N GLU A 76 2.53 -7.58 5.35
CA GLU A 76 2.20 -7.79 6.76
C GLU A 76 0.72 -8.18 6.95
N HIS A 77 -0.18 -7.66 6.12
CA HIS A 77 -1.63 -7.78 6.32
C HIS A 77 -2.33 -8.75 5.36
N LEU A 78 -1.67 -9.15 4.26
CA LEU A 78 -2.28 -9.87 3.14
C LEU A 78 -2.98 -11.16 3.57
N ASP A 79 -2.39 -11.92 4.49
CA ASP A 79 -3.00 -13.15 4.99
C ASP A 79 -4.36 -12.88 5.65
N SER A 80 -4.44 -11.81 6.47
CA SER A 80 -5.69 -11.41 7.14
C SER A 80 -6.74 -10.88 6.16
N TRP A 81 -6.32 -10.21 5.08
CA TRP A 81 -7.22 -9.68 4.05
C TRP A 81 -7.76 -10.81 3.18
N ARG A 82 -6.88 -11.75 2.78
CA ARG A 82 -7.26 -12.99 2.11
C ARG A 82 -8.32 -13.74 2.89
N ASP A 83 -8.09 -14.01 4.16
CA ASP A 83 -8.98 -14.87 4.95
C ASP A 83 -10.35 -14.20 5.13
N ARG A 84 -10.37 -12.88 5.33
CA ARG A 84 -11.60 -12.08 5.39
C ARG A 84 -12.36 -12.10 4.07
N TRP A 85 -11.69 -11.80 2.96
CA TRP A 85 -12.29 -11.81 1.62
C TRP A 85 -12.88 -13.19 1.27
N ARG A 86 -12.14 -14.27 1.58
CA ARG A 86 -12.60 -15.65 1.37
C ARG A 86 -13.79 -16.03 2.24
N SER A 87 -13.80 -15.57 3.49
CA SER A 87 -14.94 -15.79 4.40
C SER A 87 -16.18 -15.07 3.86
N ALA A 88 -16.05 -13.80 3.46
CA ALA A 88 -17.14 -13.02 2.89
C ALA A 88 -17.73 -13.67 1.61
N LEU A 89 -16.89 -14.16 0.69
CA LEU A 89 -17.34 -14.89 -0.50
C LEU A 89 -18.08 -16.19 -0.17
N THR A 90 -17.66 -16.88 0.88
CA THR A 90 -18.29 -18.13 1.31
C THR A 90 -19.66 -17.84 1.91
N GLU A 91 -19.77 -16.80 2.73
CA GLU A 91 -21.02 -16.37 3.38
C GLU A 91 -22.07 -15.89 2.37
N THR A 92 -21.67 -15.19 1.31
CA THR A 92 -22.57 -14.74 0.25
C THR A 92 -22.97 -15.83 -0.73
N GLY A 93 -22.37 -17.02 -0.63
CA GLY A 93 -22.53 -18.10 -1.62
C GLY A 93 -21.86 -17.80 -2.96
N GLY A 94 -21.04 -16.75 -3.04
CA GLY A 94 -20.32 -16.32 -4.23
C GLY A 94 -19.00 -17.05 -4.48
N SER A 95 -18.57 -17.95 -3.58
CA SER A 95 -17.33 -18.72 -3.74
C SER A 95 -17.50 -19.90 -4.70
N HIS A 96 -16.89 -19.80 -5.88
CA HIS A 96 -16.83 -20.84 -6.91
C HIS A 96 -15.53 -21.66 -6.87
N GLN A 97 -14.43 -21.11 -6.34
CA GLN A 97 -13.17 -21.83 -6.20
C GLN A 97 -13.19 -22.81 -5.02
N LYS A 98 -12.71 -24.04 -5.25
CA LYS A 98 -12.53 -25.05 -4.19
C LYS A 98 -11.15 -24.90 -3.54
N PRO A 99 -11.04 -25.09 -2.21
CA PRO A 99 -9.73 -25.16 -1.54
C PRO A 99 -8.86 -26.29 -2.11
N PRO A 100 -7.52 -26.11 -2.19
CA PRO A 100 -6.78 -24.91 -1.82
C PRO A 100 -6.89 -23.80 -2.88
N VAL A 101 -7.25 -22.58 -2.44
CA VAL A 101 -7.36 -21.41 -3.31
C VAL A 101 -5.98 -20.77 -3.44
N PRO A 102 -5.45 -20.54 -4.66
CA PRO A 102 -4.10 -20.04 -4.84
C PRO A 102 -4.02 -18.53 -4.61
N PHE A 103 -2.92 -18.07 -4.01
CA PHE A 103 -2.59 -16.66 -3.83
C PHE A 103 -1.12 -16.45 -4.19
N ALA A 104 -0.83 -15.38 -4.93
CA ALA A 104 0.52 -15.01 -5.30
C ALA A 104 1.21 -14.30 -4.13
N ALA A 105 2.46 -14.65 -3.86
CA ALA A 105 3.35 -13.73 -3.16
C ALA A 105 3.55 -12.48 -4.04
N LEU A 106 3.65 -11.30 -3.45
CA LEU A 106 3.55 -10.02 -4.17
C LEU A 106 4.51 -9.94 -5.38
N GLY A 107 5.79 -10.25 -5.18
CA GLY A 107 6.82 -10.21 -6.22
C GLY A 107 7.08 -11.52 -6.96
N ASP A 108 6.24 -12.55 -6.82
CA ASP A 108 6.45 -13.83 -7.49
C ASP A 108 6.13 -13.73 -8.99
N ALA A 109 7.17 -13.50 -9.79
CA ALA A 109 7.06 -13.43 -11.25
C ALA A 109 6.57 -14.75 -11.89
N GLY A 110 6.66 -15.88 -11.18
CA GLY A 110 6.19 -17.19 -11.63
C GLY A 110 4.74 -17.51 -11.28
N ALA A 111 4.04 -16.61 -10.59
CA ALA A 111 2.69 -16.86 -10.10
C ALA A 111 1.68 -17.14 -11.24
N SER A 112 0.72 -18.04 -10.98
CA SER A 112 -0.39 -18.28 -11.91
C SER A 112 -1.33 -17.07 -11.95
N GLY A 113 -2.03 -16.91 -13.06
CA GLY A 113 -3.00 -15.82 -13.24
C GLY A 113 -4.06 -15.81 -12.15
N GLN A 114 -4.59 -16.98 -11.78
CA GLN A 114 -5.58 -17.08 -10.70
C GLN A 114 -5.00 -16.63 -9.35
N ALA A 115 -3.74 -16.96 -9.06
CA ALA A 115 -3.07 -16.54 -7.84
C ALA A 115 -2.89 -15.01 -7.77
N ILE A 116 -2.50 -14.39 -8.90
CA ILE A 116 -2.35 -12.94 -9.03
C ILE A 116 -3.71 -12.25 -8.85
N VAL A 117 -4.75 -12.72 -9.54
CA VAL A 117 -6.11 -12.16 -9.44
C VAL A 117 -6.65 -12.27 -8.02
N ASN A 118 -6.48 -13.41 -7.35
CA ASN A 118 -6.96 -13.58 -5.97
C ASN A 118 -6.23 -12.65 -4.98
N THR A 119 -4.90 -12.51 -5.10
CA THR A 119 -4.13 -11.56 -4.29
C THR A 119 -4.57 -10.12 -4.56
N TYR A 120 -4.72 -9.74 -5.83
CA TYR A 120 -5.21 -8.43 -6.24
C TYR A 120 -6.60 -8.12 -5.65
N LEU A 121 -7.55 -9.05 -5.77
CA LEU A 121 -8.92 -8.87 -5.25
C LEU A 121 -8.96 -8.74 -3.74
N ALA A 122 -8.14 -9.50 -3.00
CA ALA A 122 -8.08 -9.38 -1.55
C ALA A 122 -7.57 -7.99 -1.11
N VAL A 123 -6.59 -7.43 -1.82
CA VAL A 123 -6.06 -6.08 -1.53
C VAL A 123 -7.09 -5.00 -1.89
N VAL A 124 -7.69 -5.08 -3.08
CA VAL A 124 -8.69 -4.08 -3.52
C VAL A 124 -9.95 -4.15 -2.67
N ASP A 125 -10.45 -5.33 -2.32
CA ASP A 125 -11.63 -5.47 -1.44
C ASP A 125 -11.39 -4.83 -0.07
N TYR A 126 -10.21 -5.03 0.52
CA TYR A 126 -9.84 -4.34 1.75
C TYR A 126 -9.77 -2.82 1.55
N ALA A 127 -9.04 -2.37 0.52
CA ALA A 127 -8.82 -0.95 0.26
C ALA A 127 -10.13 -0.18 -0.01
N GLU A 128 -11.07 -0.77 -0.76
CA GLU A 128 -12.33 -0.12 -1.11
C GLU A 128 -13.38 -0.17 0.00
N LYS A 129 -13.38 -1.23 0.83
CA LYS A 129 -14.53 -1.51 1.72
C LYS A 129 -14.22 -1.46 3.20
N LEU A 130 -12.97 -1.64 3.59
CA LEU A 130 -12.58 -1.83 4.99
C LEU A 130 -11.56 -0.80 5.47
N ALA A 131 -10.67 -0.34 4.59
CA ALA A 131 -9.65 0.64 4.92
C ALA A 131 -10.27 2.02 5.20
N PRO A 132 -9.67 2.82 6.11
CA PRO A 132 -9.88 4.26 6.15
C PRO A 132 -9.67 4.88 4.75
N THR A 133 -10.40 5.95 4.43
CA THR A 133 -10.43 6.52 3.07
C THR A 133 -9.04 6.79 2.49
N ASP A 134 -8.18 7.55 3.19
CA ASP A 134 -6.83 7.86 2.70
C ASP A 134 -5.96 6.60 2.53
N GLU A 135 -6.05 5.66 3.48
CA GLU A 135 -5.33 4.38 3.43
C GLU A 135 -5.75 3.55 2.21
N GLY A 136 -7.06 3.45 1.98
CA GLY A 136 -7.65 2.78 0.84
C GLY A 136 -7.19 3.40 -0.47
N GLU A 137 -7.31 4.72 -0.62
CA GLU A 137 -6.87 5.46 -1.80
C GLU A 137 -5.36 5.27 -2.07
N ASN A 138 -4.54 5.26 -1.01
CA ASN A 138 -3.10 5.02 -1.12
C ASN A 138 -2.79 3.59 -1.59
N LEU A 139 -3.45 2.58 -1.03
CA LEU A 139 -3.32 1.18 -1.46
C LEU A 139 -3.73 1.02 -2.92
N LEU A 140 -4.87 1.57 -3.33
CA LEU A 140 -5.34 1.56 -4.71
C LEU A 140 -4.34 2.22 -5.66
N SER A 141 -3.73 3.32 -5.25
CA SER A 141 -2.69 4.01 -6.05
C SER A 141 -1.41 3.18 -6.25
N CYS A 142 -1.21 2.11 -5.48
CA CYS A 142 -0.11 1.17 -5.64
C CYS A 142 -0.48 -0.02 -6.54
N VAL A 143 -1.66 -0.62 -6.33
CA VAL A 143 -2.13 -1.74 -7.17
C VAL A 143 -2.50 -1.30 -8.59
N TYR A 144 -2.84 -0.02 -8.79
CA TYR A 144 -3.04 0.57 -10.11
C TYR A 144 -1.75 1.21 -10.61
N SER A 145 -1.17 0.63 -11.64
CA SER A 145 -0.01 1.23 -12.31
C SER A 145 -0.39 2.58 -12.92
N PRO A 146 0.50 3.59 -12.94
CA PRO A 146 0.27 4.83 -13.67
C PRO A 146 -0.01 4.63 -15.17
N ALA A 147 0.38 3.48 -15.73
CA ALA A 147 0.08 3.11 -17.10
C ALA A 147 -1.40 2.73 -17.32
N LEU A 148 -2.13 2.39 -16.25
CA LEU A 148 -3.56 2.11 -16.28
C LEU A 148 -4.30 3.39 -16.63
N ARG A 149 -4.62 3.54 -17.92
CA ARG A 149 -5.35 4.71 -18.41
C ARG A 149 -6.75 4.70 -17.85
N THR A 150 -7.16 5.84 -17.32
CA THR A 150 -8.58 6.10 -17.08
C THR A 150 -9.29 6.20 -18.42
N GLY A 151 -10.51 5.65 -18.49
CA GLY A 151 -11.37 5.77 -19.67
C GLY A 151 -11.74 7.24 -19.93
N PRO A 152 -12.51 7.51 -21.00
CA PRO A 152 -12.92 8.87 -21.40
C PRO A 152 -13.62 9.69 -20.29
N SER A 153 -14.14 9.02 -19.26
CA SER A 153 -14.78 9.61 -18.08
C SER A 153 -13.82 9.93 -16.93
N ASN A 154 -12.50 9.79 -17.09
CA ASN A 154 -11.49 9.82 -16.02
C ASN A 154 -11.71 8.77 -14.92
N ALA A 155 -12.56 7.76 -15.15
CA ALA A 155 -12.69 6.59 -14.29
C ALA A 155 -11.75 5.49 -14.77
N TYR A 156 -11.12 4.74 -13.86
CA TYR A 156 -10.41 3.52 -14.25
C TYR A 156 -11.41 2.57 -14.95
N PRO A 157 -11.02 1.89 -16.04
CA PRO A 157 -11.92 1.03 -16.81
C PRO A 157 -12.54 -0.06 -15.93
N ASP A 158 -13.74 0.27 -15.43
CA ASP A 158 -14.70 -0.53 -14.66
C ASP A 158 -14.04 -1.62 -13.79
N VAL A 159 -13.04 -1.16 -13.02
CA VAL A 159 -12.39 -1.92 -11.95
C VAL A 159 -13.37 -2.15 -10.79
N GLU A 160 -14.30 -1.22 -10.59
CA GLU A 160 -15.42 -1.37 -9.65
C GLU A 160 -16.25 -2.63 -9.94
N ALA A 161 -16.43 -3.04 -11.21
CA ALA A 161 -17.08 -4.31 -11.52
C ALA A 161 -16.28 -5.55 -11.09
N LEU A 162 -14.94 -5.46 -10.95
CA LEU A 162 -14.10 -6.58 -10.50
C LEU A 162 -14.31 -6.92 -9.02
N VAL A 163 -14.71 -5.94 -8.19
CA VAL A 163 -14.75 -6.07 -6.71
C VAL A 163 -16.16 -5.81 -6.13
N GLY A 164 -17.01 -5.12 -6.89
CA GLY A 164 -18.33 -4.65 -6.47
C GLY A 164 -18.29 -3.20 -5.98
N SER A 165 -19.38 -2.46 -6.14
CA SER A 165 -19.47 -1.04 -5.77
C SER A 165 -19.84 -0.84 -4.31
N GLY A 166 -19.19 0.11 -3.63
CA GLY A 166 -19.56 0.57 -2.28
C GLY A 166 -19.29 -0.46 -1.18
N ASN A 167 -20.07 -0.41 -0.10
CA ASN A 167 -19.90 -1.31 1.06
C ASN A 167 -20.48 -2.72 0.85
N ASP A 168 -20.78 -3.10 -0.39
CA ASP A 168 -21.35 -4.41 -0.71
C ASP A 168 -20.30 -5.52 -0.52
N THR A 169 -20.68 -6.63 0.10
CA THR A 169 -19.84 -7.82 0.16
C THR A 169 -19.47 -8.29 -1.26
N PRO A 170 -18.27 -8.87 -1.46
CA PRO A 170 -17.87 -9.38 -2.77
C PRO A 170 -18.91 -10.40 -3.26
N LYS A 171 -19.44 -10.15 -4.46
CA LYS A 171 -20.58 -10.92 -5.01
C LYS A 171 -20.18 -12.31 -5.48
N ALA A 172 -18.97 -12.45 -6.01
CA ALA A 172 -18.37 -13.72 -6.39
C ALA A 172 -16.85 -13.57 -6.57
N ASP A 173 -16.12 -14.69 -6.60
CA ASP A 173 -14.74 -14.71 -7.06
C ASP A 173 -14.66 -14.56 -8.58
N ASN A 174 -13.62 -13.86 -9.06
CA ASN A 174 -13.33 -13.79 -10.49
C ASN A 174 -12.51 -15.02 -10.88
N LEU A 175 -12.97 -15.74 -11.90
CA LEU A 175 -12.35 -16.99 -12.35
C LEU A 175 -11.50 -16.74 -13.57
N VAL A 176 -10.21 -17.09 -13.50
CA VAL A 176 -9.30 -17.05 -14.64
C VAL A 176 -9.63 -18.24 -15.54
N ILE A 177 -10.06 -17.96 -16.76
CA ILE A 177 -10.40 -18.97 -17.76
C ILE A 177 -9.28 -19.17 -18.78
N ALA A 178 -8.40 -18.18 -18.92
CA ALA A 178 -7.22 -18.28 -19.75
C ALA A 178 -6.13 -17.30 -19.29
N GLU A 179 -4.85 -17.64 -19.52
CA GLU A 179 -3.72 -16.78 -19.18
C GLU A 179 -2.60 -16.87 -20.22
N SER A 180 -1.85 -15.78 -20.39
CA SER A 180 -0.63 -15.77 -21.17
C SER A 180 0.53 -16.42 -20.40
N PRO A 181 1.59 -16.89 -21.09
CA PRO A 181 2.89 -17.02 -20.45
C PRO A 181 3.35 -15.66 -19.92
N VAL A 182 4.32 -15.68 -18.99
CA VAL A 182 5.01 -14.45 -18.59
C VAL A 182 5.84 -13.95 -19.76
N TYR A 183 5.67 -12.68 -20.12
CA TYR A 183 6.41 -12.04 -21.21
C TYR A 183 7.15 -10.80 -20.71
N LEU A 184 8.28 -10.51 -21.35
CA LEU A 184 9.13 -9.34 -21.06
C LEU A 184 9.10 -8.30 -22.18
N GLN A 185 8.51 -8.65 -23.32
CA GLN A 185 8.43 -7.83 -24.52
C GLN A 185 7.04 -7.97 -25.14
N GLY A 186 6.59 -6.91 -25.81
CA GLY A 186 5.25 -6.80 -26.38
C GLY A 186 4.44 -5.71 -25.69
N GLU A 187 3.21 -5.53 -26.18
CA GLU A 187 2.28 -4.49 -25.75
C GLU A 187 0.88 -5.08 -25.56
N PHE A 188 0.25 -4.72 -24.45
CA PHE A 188 -1.13 -5.05 -24.12
C PHE A 188 -1.89 -3.77 -23.79
N ALA A 189 -2.98 -3.51 -24.51
CA ALA A 189 -3.85 -2.36 -24.37
C ALA A 189 -3.11 -1.00 -24.37
N GLY A 190 -2.08 -0.85 -25.19
CA GLY A 190 -1.27 0.38 -25.22
C GLY A 190 -0.17 0.46 -24.16
N VAL A 191 0.04 -0.60 -23.38
CA VAL A 191 1.07 -0.68 -22.33
C VAL A 191 2.14 -1.68 -22.69
N THR A 192 3.37 -1.20 -22.85
CA THR A 192 4.54 -2.01 -23.20
C THR A 192 5.14 -2.66 -21.95
N ALA A 193 5.63 -3.90 -22.08
CA ALA A 193 6.25 -4.63 -20.99
C ALA A 193 7.59 -4.04 -20.51
N GLU A 194 8.34 -3.38 -21.40
CA GLU A 194 9.59 -2.68 -21.11
C GLU A 194 10.63 -3.52 -20.34
N GLY A 195 10.69 -4.83 -20.60
CA GLY A 195 11.62 -5.74 -19.92
C GLY A 195 11.16 -6.21 -18.53
N ARG A 196 9.98 -5.77 -18.07
CA ARG A 196 9.37 -6.24 -16.82
C ARG A 196 8.54 -7.49 -17.06
N ALA A 197 8.43 -8.35 -16.04
CA ALA A 197 7.52 -9.50 -16.09
C ALA A 197 6.08 -9.03 -16.21
N ASN A 198 5.42 -9.37 -17.32
CA ASN A 198 4.03 -9.06 -17.60
C ASN A 198 3.24 -10.35 -17.82
N LYS A 199 1.94 -10.31 -17.52
CA LYS A 199 1.01 -11.40 -17.74
C LYS A 199 -0.37 -10.85 -18.08
N ILE A 200 -1.05 -11.50 -19.03
CA ILE A 200 -2.44 -11.23 -19.38
C ILE A 200 -3.29 -12.37 -18.86
N VAL A 201 -4.42 -12.05 -18.23
CA VAL A 201 -5.41 -13.04 -17.78
C VAL A 201 -6.78 -12.68 -18.30
N GLU A 202 -7.51 -13.66 -18.82
CA GLU A 202 -8.94 -13.53 -19.06
C GLU A 202 -9.71 -14.01 -17.84
N VAL A 203 -10.52 -13.12 -17.27
CA VAL A 203 -11.35 -13.39 -16.11
C VAL A 203 -12.81 -13.38 -16.48
N VAL A 204 -13.54 -14.33 -15.90
CA VAL A 204 -14.98 -14.25 -15.75
C VAL A 204 -15.29 -13.48 -14.48
N ILE A 205 -15.92 -12.33 -14.64
CA ILE A 205 -16.45 -11.50 -13.57
C ILE A 205 -17.87 -11.95 -13.25
N ARG A 206 -18.12 -12.18 -11.96
CA ARG A 206 -19.43 -12.64 -11.44
C ARG A 206 -19.96 -13.85 -12.23
N PRO A 207 -19.34 -15.03 -12.08
CA PRO A 207 -19.79 -16.25 -12.73
C PRO A 207 -21.29 -16.49 -12.50
N GLY A 208 -22.06 -16.67 -13.57
CA GLY A 208 -23.52 -16.84 -13.49
C GLY A 208 -24.31 -16.07 -14.54
N PRO A 209 -25.59 -15.73 -14.29
CA PRO A 209 -26.46 -15.09 -15.29
C PRO A 209 -26.01 -13.71 -15.77
N SER A 210 -25.16 -13.02 -15.00
CA SER A 210 -24.56 -11.73 -15.34
C SER A 210 -23.07 -11.85 -15.64
N GLU A 211 -22.65 -13.00 -16.18
CA GLU A 211 -21.27 -13.28 -16.58
C GLU A 211 -20.77 -12.19 -17.54
N THR A 212 -19.65 -11.59 -17.18
CA THR A 212 -18.93 -10.67 -18.07
C THR A 212 -17.48 -11.10 -18.11
N ARG A 213 -16.84 -10.99 -19.28
CA ARG A 213 -15.45 -11.40 -19.46
C ARG A 213 -14.59 -10.19 -19.68
N ARG A 214 -13.43 -10.18 -19.02
CA ARG A 214 -12.44 -9.12 -19.16
C ARG A 214 -11.05 -9.70 -19.30
N GLN A 215 -10.20 -8.95 -19.97
CA GLN A 215 -8.78 -9.23 -20.02
C GLN A 215 -8.04 -8.19 -19.19
N LEU A 216 -7.27 -8.68 -18.23
CA LEU A 216 -6.49 -7.88 -17.30
C LEU A 216 -5.01 -8.05 -17.61
N GLY A 217 -4.30 -6.93 -17.70
CA GLY A 217 -2.85 -6.88 -17.83
C GLY A 217 -2.23 -6.60 -16.47
N PHE A 218 -1.29 -7.45 -16.07
CA PHE A 218 -0.51 -7.29 -14.86
C PHE A 218 0.97 -7.15 -15.20
N ALA A 219 1.67 -6.31 -14.45
CA ALA A 219 3.13 -6.19 -14.52
C ALA A 219 3.74 -6.24 -13.12
N VAL A 220 4.91 -6.87 -13.00
CA VAL A 220 5.73 -6.73 -11.80
C VAL A 220 6.35 -5.34 -11.80
N VAL A 221 5.99 -4.57 -10.79
CA VAL A 221 6.54 -3.23 -10.50
C VAL A 221 7.44 -3.31 -9.28
N SER A 222 8.45 -2.44 -9.22
CA SER A 222 9.44 -2.43 -8.15
C SER A 222 9.57 -1.05 -7.52
N GLY A 223 9.81 -1.06 -6.21
CA GLY A 223 10.29 0.11 -5.48
C GLY A 223 11.79 0.33 -5.65
N HIS A 224 12.35 1.24 -4.86
CA HIS A 224 13.79 1.46 -4.78
C HIS A 224 14.48 0.44 -3.89
N ASP A 225 13.78 -0.09 -2.89
CA ASP A 225 14.35 -1.03 -1.93
C ASP A 225 14.50 -2.43 -2.56
N GLN A 226 15.61 -3.10 -2.23
CA GLN A 226 15.93 -4.39 -2.80
C GLN A 226 14.88 -5.45 -2.40
N GLY A 227 14.27 -6.09 -3.40
CA GLY A 227 13.26 -7.13 -3.20
C GLY A 227 11.84 -6.60 -3.00
N VAL A 228 11.63 -5.28 -3.00
CA VAL A 228 10.30 -4.67 -2.94
C VAL A 228 9.68 -4.68 -4.34
N GLN A 229 8.84 -5.68 -4.58
CA GLN A 229 8.17 -5.89 -5.85
C GLN A 229 6.73 -6.37 -5.65
N MET A 230 5.83 -5.96 -6.54
CA MET A 230 4.47 -6.47 -6.58
C MET A 230 3.90 -6.55 -7.99
N TRP A 231 2.92 -7.43 -8.19
CA TRP A 231 2.04 -7.35 -9.35
C TRP A 231 1.08 -6.15 -9.23
N ALA A 232 1.11 -5.28 -10.22
CA ALA A 232 0.17 -4.17 -10.37
C ALA A 232 -0.66 -4.32 -11.65
N LEU A 233 -1.91 -3.89 -11.60
CA LEU A 233 -2.80 -3.84 -12.76
C LEU A 233 -2.33 -2.71 -13.68
N THR A 234 -2.02 -3.05 -14.93
CA THR A 234 -1.57 -2.11 -15.96
C THR A 234 -2.64 -1.81 -16.99
N ALA A 235 -3.59 -2.73 -17.19
CA ALA A 235 -4.70 -2.54 -18.11
C ALA A 235 -5.89 -3.45 -17.77
N SER A 236 -7.09 -2.98 -18.14
CA SER A 236 -8.35 -3.72 -18.03
C SER A 236 -9.18 -3.39 -19.27
N VAL A 237 -9.50 -4.40 -20.07
CA VAL A 237 -10.28 -4.26 -21.30
C VAL A 237 -11.37 -5.32 -21.38
N ASP A 238 -12.39 -5.07 -22.18
CA ASP A 238 -13.44 -6.05 -22.43
C ASP A 238 -12.89 -7.19 -23.30
N ALA A 239 -13.26 -8.43 -22.97
CA ALA A 239 -12.75 -9.58 -23.69
C ALA A 239 -13.14 -9.52 -25.17
N GLY A 240 -12.16 -9.73 -26.05
CA GLY A 240 -12.39 -9.78 -27.50
C GLY A 240 -12.37 -8.43 -28.21
N ASP A 241 -11.99 -7.32 -27.57
CA ASP A 241 -11.72 -6.08 -28.30
C ASP A 241 -10.58 -6.31 -29.33
N PRO A 242 -10.74 -5.98 -30.62
CA PRO A 242 -9.70 -6.31 -31.61
C PRO A 242 -8.48 -5.36 -31.57
N ARG A 243 -8.47 -4.31 -30.75
CA ARG A 243 -7.50 -3.20 -30.83
C ARG A 243 -6.42 -3.19 -29.75
N TRP A 244 -6.36 -4.19 -28.87
CA TRP A 244 -5.49 -4.13 -27.68
C TRP A 244 -4.27 -5.05 -27.71
N MET A 245 -4.03 -5.84 -28.77
CA MET A 245 -2.80 -6.63 -28.89
C MET A 245 -2.04 -6.31 -30.14
N THR A 246 -0.83 -5.79 -29.98
CA THR A 246 0.00 -5.41 -31.11
C THR A 246 1.20 -6.34 -31.29
N ASP A 247 1.87 -6.85 -30.23
CA ASP A 247 3.17 -7.52 -30.44
C ASP A 247 3.60 -8.58 -29.38
N VAL A 248 2.67 -9.27 -28.70
CA VAL A 248 3.07 -10.34 -27.76
C VAL A 248 3.43 -11.61 -28.53
N ALA A 249 4.74 -11.90 -28.64
CA ALA A 249 5.24 -13.10 -29.32
C ALA A 249 4.66 -14.38 -28.72
N ASP A 250 4.28 -15.32 -29.60
CA ASP A 250 3.65 -16.61 -29.26
C ASP A 250 2.27 -16.55 -28.56
N TYR A 251 1.68 -15.36 -28.40
CA TYR A 251 0.31 -15.23 -27.90
C TYR A 251 -0.69 -15.55 -29.01
N ARG A 252 -1.43 -16.66 -28.86
CA ARG A 252 -2.37 -17.17 -29.88
C ARG A 252 -3.81 -16.75 -29.69
N GLY A 253 -4.09 -15.82 -28.79
CA GLY A 253 -5.46 -15.54 -28.34
C GLY A 253 -5.97 -16.58 -27.35
N PHE A 254 -7.12 -16.29 -26.77
CA PHE A 254 -7.90 -17.20 -25.92
C PHE A 254 -9.07 -17.77 -26.70
#